data_AF-A0A165QNY0-F1
#
_entry.id   AF-A0A165QNY0-F1
#
_cell.length_a   1.000
_cell.length_b   1.000
_cell.length_c   1.000
_cell.angle_alpha   90.00
_cell.angle_beta   90.00
_cell.angle_gamma   90.00
#
_symmetry.space_group_name_H-M   'P 1'
#
loop_
_entity.id
_entity.type
_entity.pdbx_description
1 polymer ?
#
loop_
_entity_poly.entity_id
_entity_poly.type
_entity_poly.pdbx_seq_one_letter_code
_entity_poly.pdbx_strand_id
1 'polypeptide(L)'
;MTARTIFYRFNVNTSNYEYAGEIDWGLHQSMVTFGTAEPRSIREMRQAKTPGKSQSRRFTWNGHQYKWKRGEAQNDLQCFTVPMLGAGKLVASFEGSSQTLTVEARAREDVIDQIVVLCVVHLFLISAGKW
;
A
#
# COMPACT_ATOMS: atom_id res chain seq x y z
N MET A 1 -10.79 11.24 -20.49
CA MET A 1 -9.59 11.78 -19.82
C MET A 1 -9.34 10.90 -18.62
N THR A 2 -8.22 10.17 -18.58
CA THR A 2 -7.81 9.44 -17.37
C THR A 2 -6.91 10.34 -16.54
N ALA A 3 -7.10 10.37 -15.23
CA ALA A 3 -6.22 11.12 -14.35
C ALA A 3 -4.97 10.27 -14.07
N ARG A 4 -3.79 10.88 -14.05
CA ARG A 4 -2.52 10.19 -13.76
C ARG A 4 -1.86 10.84 -12.55
N THR A 5 -1.44 10.03 -11.60
CA THR A 5 -0.66 10.46 -10.44
C THR A 5 0.72 9.84 -10.55
N ILE A 6 1.76 10.65 -10.66
CA ILE A 6 3.15 10.19 -10.69
C ILE A 6 3.73 10.39 -9.29
N PHE A 7 4.50 9.42 -8.80
CA PHE A 7 5.18 9.52 -7.52
C PHE A 7 6.68 9.32 -7.66
N TYR A 8 7.42 10.07 -6.84
CA TYR A 8 8.87 10.11 -6.81
C TYR A 8 9.35 9.76 -5.41
N ARG A 9 10.48 9.08 -5.31
CA ARG A 9 11.14 8.76 -4.04
C ARG A 9 12.43 9.55 -3.92
N PHE A 10 12.64 10.18 -2.77
CA PHE A 10 13.93 10.79 -2.47
C PHE A 10 14.98 9.70 -2.22
N ASN A 11 16.01 9.67 -3.06
CA ASN A 11 17.14 8.77 -2.90
C ASN A 11 18.22 9.46 -2.07
N VAL A 12 18.45 8.95 -0.86
CA VAL A 12 19.44 9.52 0.08
C VAL A 12 20.88 9.41 -0.41
N ASN A 13 21.18 8.45 -1.29
CA ASN A 13 22.52 8.25 -1.82
C ASN A 13 22.85 9.26 -2.93
N THR A 14 21.85 9.61 -3.76
CA THR A 14 22.01 10.58 -4.86
C THR A 14 21.53 11.99 -4.50
N SER A 15 20.90 12.15 -3.33
CA SER A 15 20.27 13.39 -2.85
C SER A 15 19.26 14.00 -3.84
N ASN A 16 18.57 13.16 -4.60
CA ASN A 16 17.63 13.57 -5.63
C ASN A 16 16.30 12.79 -5.54
N TYR A 17 15.24 13.39 -6.07
CA TYR A 17 13.98 12.69 -6.28
C TYR A 17 14.05 11.87 -7.58
N GLU A 18 13.85 10.56 -7.46
CA GLU A 18 13.87 9.62 -8.57
C GLU A 18 12.47 9.11 -8.85
N TYR A 19 12.17 8.80 -10.11
CA TYR A 19 10.89 8.22 -10.49
C TYR A 19 10.66 6.90 -9.75
N ALA A 20 9.58 6.81 -8.98
CA ALA A 20 9.24 5.62 -8.20
C ALA A 20 8.02 4.89 -8.75
N GLY A 21 7.22 5.54 -9.60
CA GLY A 21 6.09 4.91 -10.25
C GLY A 21 4.94 5.87 -10.52
N GLU A 22 3.78 5.29 -10.84
CA GLU A 22 2.57 6.04 -11.15
C GLU A 22 1.29 5.24 -10.95
N ILE A 23 0.18 5.97 -10.86
CA ILE A 23 -1.18 5.44 -10.85
C ILE A 23 -1.91 6.03 -12.05
N ASP A 24 -2.45 5.16 -12.89
CA ASP A 24 -3.43 5.51 -13.91
C ASP A 24 -4.85 5.29 -13.34
N TRP A 25 -5.57 6.38 -13.12
CA TRP A 25 -6.94 6.37 -12.62
C TRP A 25 -7.93 6.19 -13.78
N GLY A 26 -7.98 4.96 -14.29
CA GLY A 26 -8.95 4.56 -15.30
C GLY A 26 -10.38 4.50 -14.76
N LEU A 27 -11.36 4.72 -15.65
CA LEU A 27 -12.80 4.69 -15.32
C LEU A 27 -13.29 3.30 -14.89
N HIS A 28 -12.72 2.25 -15.47
CA HIS A 28 -13.11 0.85 -15.22
C HIS A 28 -12.13 0.12 -14.31
N GLN A 29 -10.84 0.41 -14.46
CA GLN A 29 -9.78 -0.20 -13.68
C GLN A 29 -8.66 0.81 -13.48
N SER A 30 -8.25 0.98 -12.22
CA SER A 30 -7.07 1.78 -11.89
C SER A 30 -5.86 0.88 -11.78
N MET A 31 -4.77 1.27 -12.43
CA MET A 31 -3.52 0.52 -12.50
C MET A 31 -2.42 1.30 -11.79
N VAL A 32 -1.54 0.59 -11.09
CA VAL A 32 -0.36 1.15 -10.44
C VAL A 32 0.89 0.46 -10.97
N THR A 33 1.87 1.27 -11.32
CA THR A 33 3.19 0.84 -11.79
C THR A 33 4.21 1.29 -10.76
N PHE A 34 5.09 0.38 -10.32
CA PHE A 34 6.16 0.69 -9.36
C PHE A 34 7.52 0.51 -10.03
N GLY A 35 8.31 1.58 -10.10
CA GLY A 35 9.59 1.60 -10.81
C GLY A 35 9.44 1.09 -12.25
N THR A 36 10.18 0.03 -12.58
CA THR A 36 10.13 -0.65 -13.88
C THR A 36 9.32 -1.95 -13.86
N ALA A 37 8.54 -2.20 -12.80
CA ALA A 37 7.72 -3.40 -12.69
C ALA A 37 6.49 -3.33 -13.59
N GLU A 38 5.95 -4.49 -13.96
CA GLU A 38 4.69 -4.58 -14.70
C GLU A 38 3.54 -3.87 -13.95
N PRO A 39 2.66 -3.14 -14.67
CA PRO A 39 1.49 -2.52 -14.06
C PRO A 39 0.60 -3.56 -13.38
N ARG A 40 0.10 -3.22 -12.19
CA ARG A 40 -0.82 -4.06 -11.42
C ARG A 40 -2.10 -3.33 -11.15
N SER A 41 -3.22 -4.03 -11.10
CA SER A 41 -4.46 -3.36 -10.75
C SER A 41 -4.52 -3.05 -9.26
N ILE A 42 -5.04 -1.87 -8.92
CA ILE A 42 -5.29 -1.51 -7.51
C ILE A 42 -6.20 -2.55 -6.84
N ARG A 43 -7.13 -3.16 -7.60
CA ARG A 43 -8.03 -4.22 -7.13
C ARG A 43 -7.27 -5.48 -6.67
N GLU A 44 -6.27 -5.92 -7.43
CA GLU A 44 -5.43 -7.06 -7.05
C GLU A 44 -4.56 -6.76 -5.82
N MET A 45 -4.16 -5.51 -5.66
CA MET A 45 -3.35 -5.07 -4.51
C MET A 45 -4.17 -4.76 -3.25
N ARG A 46 -5.47 -5.10 -3.24
CA ARG A 46 -6.35 -4.91 -2.09
C ARG A 46 -7.31 -6.07 -1.86
N GLN A 47 -6.91 -7.29 -2.18
CA GLN A 47 -7.81 -8.43 -2.09
C GLN A 47 -8.23 -8.71 -0.63
N ALA A 48 -9.53 -8.76 -0.38
CA ALA A 48 -10.08 -9.26 0.86
C ALA A 48 -9.96 -10.80 0.87
N LYS A 49 -9.60 -11.41 2.02
CA LYS A 49 -9.57 -12.88 2.13
C LYS A 49 -10.95 -13.49 1.82
N THR A 50 -12.00 -12.82 2.30
CA THR A 50 -13.39 -13.17 2.04
C THR A 50 -14.10 -11.87 1.67
N PRO A 51 -14.57 -11.72 0.42
CA PRO A 51 -15.28 -10.52 -0.01
C PRO A 51 -16.44 -10.18 0.92
N GLY A 52 -16.59 -8.91 1.28
CA GLY A 52 -17.67 -8.42 2.15
C GLY A 52 -17.57 -8.78 3.65
N LYS A 53 -16.74 -9.75 4.03
CA LYS A 53 -16.59 -10.20 5.44
C LYS A 53 -15.25 -9.83 6.06
N SER A 54 -14.18 -9.79 5.25
CA SER A 54 -12.84 -9.53 5.77
C SER A 54 -12.55 -8.03 5.87
N GLN A 55 -12.06 -7.60 7.04
CA GLN A 55 -11.63 -6.23 7.31
C GLN A 55 -10.18 -5.95 6.89
N SER A 56 -9.49 -6.92 6.28
CA SER A 56 -8.10 -6.79 5.83
C SER A 56 -8.01 -6.74 4.30
N ARG A 57 -7.01 -6.03 3.77
CA ARG A 57 -6.71 -5.94 2.34
C ARG A 57 -5.31 -6.49 2.08
N ARG A 58 -5.18 -7.48 1.20
CA ARG A 58 -3.93 -8.19 0.94
C ARG A 58 -3.33 -7.77 -0.39
N PHE A 59 -2.01 -7.81 -0.45
CA PHE A 59 -1.25 -7.72 -1.68
C PHE A 59 -0.04 -8.64 -1.60
N THR A 60 0.49 -9.02 -2.76
CA THR A 60 1.68 -9.85 -2.89
C THR A 60 2.73 -9.09 -3.68
N TRP A 61 3.94 -9.02 -3.16
CA TRP A 61 5.08 -8.36 -3.80
C TRP A 61 6.30 -9.26 -3.70
N ASN A 62 6.98 -9.51 -4.83
CA ASN A 62 8.15 -10.40 -4.92
C ASN A 62 7.97 -11.74 -4.18
N GLY A 63 6.80 -12.38 -4.33
CA GLY A 63 6.47 -13.65 -3.67
C GLY A 63 6.11 -13.56 -2.18
N HIS A 64 6.22 -12.38 -1.57
CA HIS A 64 5.84 -12.14 -0.18
C HIS A 64 4.44 -11.54 -0.08
N GLN A 65 3.62 -12.06 0.83
CA GLN A 65 2.27 -11.57 1.06
C GLN A 65 2.21 -10.63 2.27
N TYR A 66 1.46 -9.55 2.10
CA TYR A 66 1.23 -8.51 3.09
C TYR A 66 -0.26 -8.28 3.27
N LYS A 67 -0.65 -7.65 4.37
CA LYS A 67 -2.03 -7.23 4.61
C LYS A 67 -2.09 -5.90 5.35
N TRP A 68 -2.96 -5.03 4.89
CA TRP A 68 -3.43 -3.86 5.62
C TRP A 68 -4.66 -4.19 6.43
N LYS A 69 -4.75 -3.61 7.63
CA LYS A 69 -5.89 -3.64 8.54
C LYS A 69 -6.19 -2.22 9.00
N ARG A 70 -7.44 -1.97 9.36
CA ARG A 70 -7.78 -0.79 10.17
C ARG A 70 -7.25 -0.95 11.59
N GLY A 71 -6.71 0.13 12.13
CA GLY A 71 -6.38 0.26 13.54
C GLY A 71 -7.63 0.49 14.40
N GLU A 72 -7.40 0.82 15.68
CA GLU A 72 -8.46 1.06 16.65
C GLU A 72 -9.08 2.46 16.48
N ALA A 73 -8.28 3.47 16.18
CA ALA A 73 -8.77 4.82 15.94
C ALA A 73 -9.23 5.02 14.48
N GLN A 74 -9.98 6.10 14.26
CA GLN A 74 -10.45 6.46 12.94
C GLN A 74 -9.26 6.80 12.02
N ASN A 75 -9.25 6.19 10.83
CA ASN A 75 -8.21 6.34 9.80
C ASN A 75 -6.84 5.72 10.13
N ASP A 76 -6.69 5.05 11.28
CA ASP A 76 -5.48 4.29 11.54
C ASP A 76 -5.39 3.07 10.62
N LEU A 77 -4.18 2.80 10.14
CA LEU A 77 -3.89 1.63 9.32
C LEU A 77 -2.65 0.91 9.82
N GLN A 78 -2.67 -0.41 9.75
CA GLN A 78 -1.54 -1.25 10.13
C GLN A 78 -1.26 -2.28 9.04
N CYS A 79 -0.01 -2.35 8.58
CA CYS A 79 0.47 -3.32 7.61
C CYS A 79 1.23 -4.44 8.32
N PHE A 80 0.90 -5.69 7.97
CA PHE A 80 1.55 -6.88 8.51
C PHE A 80 2.04 -7.79 7.40
N THR A 81 3.10 -8.55 7.67
CA THR A 81 3.41 -9.74 6.88
C THR A 81 2.33 -10.81 7.03
N VAL A 82 2.18 -11.65 6.01
CA VAL A 82 1.33 -12.85 6.04
C VAL A 82 2.24 -14.06 5.87
N PRO A 83 2.73 -14.66 6.97
CA PRO A 83 3.56 -15.86 6.88
C PRO A 83 2.71 -17.09 6.55
N MET A 84 3.36 -18.15 6.05
CA MET A 84 2.72 -19.45 5.88
C MET A 84 2.40 -20.12 7.23
N LEU A 85 3.24 -19.88 8.26
CA LEU A 85 3.10 -20.42 9.61
C LEU A 85 3.31 -19.31 10.64
N GLY A 86 2.52 -19.33 11.73
CA GLY A 86 2.63 -18.40 12.84
C GLY A 86 1.94 -17.04 12.65
N ALA A 87 2.27 -16.08 13.51
CA ALA A 87 1.68 -14.75 13.51
C ALA A 87 2.39 -13.79 12.54
N GLY A 88 1.60 -12.94 11.88
CA GLY A 88 2.13 -11.85 11.05
C GLY A 88 2.87 -10.82 11.89
N LYS A 89 3.97 -10.27 11.36
CA LYS A 89 4.74 -9.20 12.01
C LYS A 89 4.28 -7.85 11.47
N LEU A 90 4.12 -6.85 12.35
CA LEU A 90 3.88 -5.47 11.93
C LEU A 90 5.08 -4.99 11.12
N VAL A 91 4.83 -4.34 9.98
CA VAL A 91 5.87 -3.77 9.11
C VAL A 91 5.65 -2.29 8.83
N ALA A 92 4.42 -1.79 9.00
CA ALA A 92 4.16 -0.35 8.96
C ALA A 92 2.90 -0.02 9.75
N SER A 93 2.83 1.20 10.28
CA SER A 93 1.63 1.76 10.90
C SER A 93 1.44 3.20 10.45
N PHE A 94 0.21 3.55 10.11
CA PHE A 94 -0.21 4.91 9.85
C PHE A 94 -1.11 5.35 10.97
N GLU A 95 -0.74 6.46 11.61
CA GLU A 95 -1.52 7.10 12.65
C GLU A 95 -2.29 8.28 12.05
N GLY A 96 -3.62 8.20 12.12
CA GLY A 96 -4.51 9.19 11.51
C GLY A 96 -4.46 10.56 12.19
N SER A 97 -4.17 10.63 13.48
CA SER A 97 -4.08 11.88 14.24
C SER A 97 -2.86 12.71 13.84
N SER A 98 -1.70 12.07 13.68
CA SER A 98 -0.43 12.69 13.33
C SER A 98 -0.15 12.70 11.82
N GLN A 99 -1.02 12.05 11.02
CA GLN A 99 -0.84 11.88 9.57
C GLN A 99 0.52 11.27 9.22
N THR A 100 1.03 10.38 10.08
CA THR A 100 2.39 9.84 9.97
C THR A 100 2.35 8.35 9.67
N LEU A 101 3.04 7.95 8.59
CA LEU A 101 3.34 6.55 8.27
C LEU A 101 4.73 6.20 8.82
N THR A 102 4.78 5.28 9.76
CA THR A 102 6.02 4.69 10.28
C THR A 102 6.23 3.31 9.66
N VAL A 103 7.39 3.09 9.07
CA VAL A 103 7.81 1.78 8.52
C VAL A 103 8.83 1.16 9.48
N GLU A 104 8.57 -0.06 9.91
CA GLU A 104 9.45 -0.79 10.83
C GLU A 104 10.75 -1.19 10.13
N ALA A 105 11.88 -1.17 10.85
CA ALA A 105 13.19 -1.55 10.31
C ALA A 105 13.24 -2.98 9.74
N ARG A 106 12.29 -3.84 10.12
CA ARG A 106 12.15 -5.21 9.60
C ARG A 106 11.43 -5.29 8.25
N ALA A 107 10.80 -4.22 7.80
CA ALA A 107 10.20 -4.16 6.48
C ALA A 107 11.31 -4.32 5.45
N ARG A 108 11.04 -5.10 4.41
CA ARG A 108 12.01 -5.24 3.31
C ARG A 108 12.07 -3.93 2.54
N GLU A 109 13.26 -3.54 2.10
CA GLU A 109 13.44 -2.31 1.31
C GLU A 109 12.66 -2.36 0.00
N ASP A 110 12.59 -3.54 -0.62
CA ASP A 110 11.95 -3.76 -1.93
C ASP A 110 10.43 -3.62 -1.92
N VAL A 111 9.77 -3.44 -0.76
CA VAL A 111 8.31 -3.26 -0.64
C VAL A 111 7.91 -1.87 -0.10
N ILE A 112 8.86 -0.99 0.21
CA ILE A 112 8.58 0.29 0.87
C ILE A 112 7.66 1.16 0.01
N ASP A 113 7.92 1.27 -1.29
CA ASP A 113 7.10 2.08 -2.20
C ASP A 113 5.65 1.58 -2.24
N GLN A 114 5.46 0.26 -2.24
CA GLN A 114 4.14 -0.37 -2.20
C GLN A 114 3.44 -0.10 -0.88
N ILE A 115 4.15 -0.14 0.24
CA ILE A 115 3.59 0.22 1.55
C ILE A 115 3.10 1.67 1.54
N VAL A 116 3.93 2.62 1.10
CA VAL A 116 3.60 4.04 1.09
C VAL A 116 2.39 4.31 0.18
N VAL A 117 2.45 3.86 -1.07
CA VAL A 117 1.41 4.12 -2.07
C VAL A 117 0.10 3.43 -1.68
N LEU A 118 0.14 2.17 -1.21
CA LEU A 118 -1.08 1.49 -0.78
C LEU A 118 -1.67 2.11 0.48
N CYS A 119 -0.88 2.68 1.38
CA CYS A 119 -1.40 3.45 2.51
C CYS A 119 -2.27 4.61 2.02
N VAL A 120 -1.75 5.44 1.10
CA VAL A 120 -2.49 6.56 0.51
C VAL A 120 -3.75 6.11 -0.22
N VAL A 121 -3.65 5.07 -1.06
CA VAL A 121 -4.80 4.49 -1.78
C VAL A 121 -5.85 3.98 -0.80
N HIS A 122 -5.43 3.35 0.30
CA HIS A 122 -6.31 2.84 1.34
C HIS A 122 -7.03 3.96 2.09
N LEU A 123 -6.35 5.05 2.43
CA LEU A 123 -6.96 6.24 3.05
C LEU A 123 -8.02 6.87 2.14
N PHE A 124 -7.70 7.04 0.84
CA PHE A 124 -8.67 7.53 -0.15
C PHE A 124 -9.92 6.64 -0.26
N LEU A 125 -9.74 5.32 -0.26
CA LEU A 125 -10.87 4.40 -0.35
C LEU A 125 -11.68 4.36 0.95
N ILE A 126 -11.03 4.56 2.09
CA ILE A 126 -11.69 4.76 3.39
C ILE A 126 -12.56 6.01 3.36
N SER A 127 -12.04 7.16 2.92
CA SER A 127 -12.81 8.40 2.85
C SER A 127 -13.98 8.32 1.87
N ALA A 128 -13.86 7.47 0.83
CA ALA A 128 -14.93 7.19 -0.12
C ALA A 128 -15.95 6.13 0.37
N GLY A 129 -15.81 5.58 1.57
CA GLY A 129 -16.69 4.53 2.11
C GLY A 129 -16.53 3.16 1.42
N LYS A 130 -15.41 2.94 0.71
CA LYS A 130 -15.13 1.76 -0.13
C LYS A 130 -14.04 0.88 0.46
N TRP A 131 -13.93 0.81 1.80
CA TRP A 131 -12.89 0.01 2.46
C TRP A 131 -12.90 -1.40 1.95
#